data_AF-A0A1R4GKF6-F1
#
_entry.id   AF-A0A1R4GKF6-F1
#
_cell.length_a   1.000
_cell.length_b   1.000
_cell.length_c   1.000
_cell.angle_alpha   90.00
_cell.angle_beta   90.00
_cell.angle_gamma   90.00
#
_symmetry.space_group_name_H-M   'P 1'
#
loop_
_entity.id
_entity.type
_entity.pdbx_description
1 polymer ?
#
loop_
_entity_poly.entity_id
_entity_poly.type
_entity_poly.pdbx_seq_one_letter_code
_entity_poly.pdbx_strand_id
1 'polypeptide(L)'
;MVDVENSRAFIRALEELQTTEAVTMAGKPAGWSTARRWLFLVLIGLVSLVGLGMAIALGVVLPAESLRVTGMTIFGIISVYAMLFGGLALLITTYRRQLEFADLEREEVRLEARGMTLRGIGPIPWQDFVPARSMMVRAEHSGNYTLRAVMPLTQPGFVNVNQRMPRQLRGRISPAVGPFWNRRHRWIYVPGVEGMSEGAVMELINTAHWMFGQAVHAQP
;
A
#
# COMPACT_ATOMS: atom_id res chain seq x y z
N MET A 1 -8.56 25.81 -4.86
CA MET A 1 -8.73 25.67 -3.40
C MET A 1 -7.74 24.66 -2.81
N VAL A 2 -7.58 23.46 -3.41
CA VAL A 2 -6.61 22.42 -2.98
C VAL A 2 -5.16 22.91 -2.90
N ASP A 3 -4.74 23.81 -3.80
CA ASP A 3 -3.34 24.28 -3.87
C ASP A 3 -2.92 25.20 -2.70
N VAL A 4 -3.88 25.95 -2.15
CA VAL A 4 -3.65 26.84 -1.01
C VAL A 4 -3.51 26.05 0.28
N GLU A 5 -4.29 24.98 0.43
CA GLU A 5 -4.23 24.08 1.58
C GLU A 5 -2.91 23.29 1.59
N ASN A 6 -2.50 22.77 0.43
CA ASN A 6 -1.22 22.10 0.25
C ASN A 6 -0.03 22.97 0.67
N SER A 7 -0.01 24.22 0.20
CA SER A 7 1.05 25.17 0.51
C SER A 7 1.12 25.48 2.01
N ARG A 8 -0.02 25.62 2.69
CA ARG A 8 -0.05 25.90 4.14
C ARG A 8 0.44 24.73 4.97
N ALA A 9 0.04 23.51 4.63
CA ALA A 9 0.49 22.30 5.32
C ALA A 9 2.02 22.14 5.20
N PHE A 10 2.56 22.34 4.00
CA PHE A 10 4.00 22.31 3.75
C PHE A 10 4.75 23.35 4.57
N ILE A 11 4.33 24.62 4.53
CA ILE A 11 5.00 25.70 5.27
C ILE A 11 5.03 25.41 6.77
N ARG A 12 3.90 24.98 7.34
CA ARG A 12 3.83 24.64 8.77
C ARG A 12 4.77 23.49 9.13
N ALA A 13 4.79 22.44 8.32
CA ALA A 13 5.65 21.28 8.55
C ALA A 13 7.13 21.63 8.43
N LEU A 14 7.49 22.52 7.49
CA LEU A 14 8.85 23.01 7.33
C LEU A 14 9.29 23.87 8.53
N GLU A 15 8.42 24.77 9.00
CA GLU A 15 8.67 25.61 10.17
C GLU A 15 8.85 24.76 11.43
N GLU A 16 8.00 23.75 11.63
CA GLU A 16 8.11 22.79 12.74
C GLU A 16 9.42 21.98 12.67
N LEU A 17 9.79 21.50 11.48
CA LEU A 17 11.04 20.79 11.27
C LEU A 17 12.27 21.65 11.57
N GLN A 18 12.24 22.94 11.20
CA GLN A 18 13.33 23.88 11.45
C GLN A 18 13.45 24.28 12.92
N THR A 19 12.33 24.36 13.64
CA THR A 19 12.30 24.81 15.04
C THR A 19 12.53 23.68 16.03
N THR A 20 11.99 22.50 15.76
CA THR A 20 11.93 21.37 16.71
C THR A 20 12.83 20.21 16.28
N GLU A 21 13.47 20.29 15.11
CA GLU A 21 14.24 19.21 14.47
C GLU A 21 13.44 17.93 14.21
N ALA A 22 12.12 18.01 14.35
CA ALA A 22 11.20 16.92 14.12
C ALA A 22 9.84 17.46 13.69
N VAL A 23 9.16 16.72 12.81
CA VAL A 23 7.77 16.98 12.42
C VAL A 23 7.04 15.65 12.29
N THR A 24 5.80 15.61 12.78
CA THR A 24 4.92 14.43 12.69
C THR A 24 3.71 14.77 11.87
N MET A 25 3.40 13.95 10.87
CA MET A 25 2.34 14.19 9.90
C MET A 25 1.47 12.95 9.75
N ALA A 26 0.17 13.16 9.52
CA ALA A 26 -0.75 12.06 9.26
C ALA A 26 -0.50 11.46 7.87
N GLY A 27 -0.39 10.13 7.80
CA GLY A 27 -0.26 9.40 6.56
C GLY A 27 -1.55 9.46 5.72
N LYS A 28 -1.43 9.49 4.40
CA LYS A 28 -2.56 9.48 3.47
C LYS A 28 -2.52 8.24 2.59
N PRO A 29 -3.62 7.45 2.50
CA PRO A 29 -3.67 6.30 1.61
C PRO A 29 -3.68 6.72 0.15
N ALA A 30 -3.08 5.90 -0.71
CA ALA A 30 -3.07 6.14 -2.15
C ALA A 30 -4.50 6.21 -2.71
N GLY A 31 -4.83 7.25 -3.49
CA GLY A 31 -6.21 7.48 -3.99
C GLY A 31 -6.79 6.35 -4.86
N TRP A 32 -5.92 5.55 -5.50
CA TRP A 32 -6.32 4.37 -6.27
C TRP A 32 -6.87 3.22 -5.40
N SER A 33 -6.57 3.21 -4.10
CA SER A 33 -7.10 2.22 -3.17
C SER A 33 -8.63 2.31 -3.05
N THR A 34 -9.19 3.53 -3.12
CA THR A 34 -10.64 3.77 -3.01
C THR A 34 -11.42 3.21 -4.20
N ALA A 35 -10.95 3.43 -5.43
CA ALA A 35 -11.61 2.92 -6.64
C ALA A 35 -11.59 1.38 -6.66
N ARG A 36 -10.45 0.79 -6.29
CA ARG A 36 -10.29 -0.67 -6.20
C ARG A 36 -11.19 -1.25 -5.11
N ARG A 37 -11.33 -0.56 -3.97
CA ARG A 37 -12.24 -0.94 -2.87
C ARG A 37 -13.70 -1.02 -3.33
N TRP A 38 -14.17 -0.03 -4.08
CA TRP A 38 -15.52 -0.05 -4.66
C TRP A 38 -15.72 -1.21 -5.63
N LEU A 39 -14.73 -1.49 -6.49
CA LEU A 39 -14.79 -2.63 -7.39
C LEU A 39 -14.95 -3.96 -6.64
N PHE A 40 -14.18 -4.17 -5.56
CA PHE A 40 -14.32 -5.39 -4.74
C PHE A 40 -15.70 -5.49 -4.09
N LEU A 41 -16.26 -4.40 -3.58
CA LEU A 41 -17.61 -4.38 -3.00
C LEU A 41 -18.69 -4.73 -4.04
N VAL A 42 -18.58 -4.18 -5.24
CA VAL A 42 -19.49 -4.49 -6.36
C VAL A 42 -19.40 -5.97 -6.73
N LEU A 43 -18.18 -6.51 -6.86
CA LEU A 43 -17.96 -7.93 -7.17
C LEU A 43 -18.52 -8.86 -6.09
N ILE A 44 -18.29 -8.54 -4.81
CA ILE A 44 -18.85 -9.28 -3.67
C ILE A 44 -20.38 -9.28 -3.74
N GLY A 45 -20.98 -8.11 -3.98
CA GLY A 45 -22.42 -7.97 -4.14
C GLY A 45 -22.97 -8.80 -5.30
N LEU A 46 -22.31 -8.76 -6.46
CA LEU A 46 -22.72 -9.50 -7.65
C LEU A 46 -22.62 -11.01 -7.46
N VAL A 47 -21.52 -11.51 -6.88
CA VAL A 47 -21.35 -12.95 -6.58
C VAL A 47 -22.41 -13.41 -5.57
N SER A 48 -22.70 -12.60 -4.55
CA SER A 48 -23.72 -12.90 -3.55
C SER A 48 -25.12 -12.94 -4.17
N LEU A 49 -25.42 -11.98 -5.07
CA LEU A 49 -26.69 -11.93 -5.80
C LEU A 49 -26.88 -13.15 -6.70
N VAL A 50 -25.85 -13.55 -7.45
CA VAL A 50 -25.88 -14.75 -8.30
C VAL A 50 -26.09 -16.01 -7.45
N GLY A 51 -25.37 -16.14 -6.33
CA GLY A 51 -25.53 -17.28 -5.42
C GLY A 51 -26.95 -17.36 -4.82
N LEU A 52 -27.52 -16.22 -4.42
CA LEU A 52 -28.88 -16.14 -3.90
C LEU A 52 -29.92 -16.45 -4.97
N GLY A 53 -29.78 -15.87 -6.16
CA GLY A 53 -30.68 -16.11 -7.29
C GLY A 53 -30.67 -17.58 -7.71
N MET A 54 -29.50 -18.21 -7.72
CA MET A 54 -29.36 -19.65 -7.99
C MET A 54 -30.02 -20.51 -6.90
N ALA A 55 -29.90 -20.13 -5.62
CA ALA A 55 -30.55 -20.84 -4.53
C ALA A 55 -32.08 -20.77 -4.63
N ILE A 56 -32.62 -19.58 -4.94
CA ILE A 56 -34.06 -19.38 -5.15
C ILE A 56 -34.52 -20.19 -6.37
N ALA A 57 -33.82 -20.11 -7.51
CA ALA A 57 -34.16 -20.84 -8.71
C ALA A 57 -34.17 -22.36 -8.48
N LEU A 58 -33.16 -22.91 -7.81
CA LEU A 58 -33.12 -24.34 -7.45
C LEU A 58 -34.25 -24.71 -6.49
N GLY A 59 -34.55 -23.86 -5.50
CA GLY A 59 -35.64 -24.08 -4.55
C GLY A 59 -37.04 -24.08 -5.18
N VAL A 60 -37.22 -23.38 -6.30
CA VAL A 60 -38.50 -23.32 -7.03
C VAL A 60 -38.58 -24.38 -8.13
N VAL A 61 -37.53 -24.58 -8.92
CA VAL A 61 -37.53 -25.45 -10.10
C VAL A 61 -37.45 -26.94 -9.72
N LEU A 62 -36.63 -27.31 -8.73
CA LEU A 62 -36.49 -28.70 -8.31
C LEU A 62 -37.79 -29.35 -7.81
N PRO A 63 -38.67 -28.67 -7.04
CA PRO A 63 -39.96 -29.23 -6.67
C PRO A 63 -41.05 -29.10 -7.73
N ALA A 64 -40.95 -28.14 -8.65
CA ALA A 64 -41.97 -27.89 -9.68
C ALA A 64 -41.84 -28.81 -10.90
N GLU A 65 -40.62 -29.18 -11.27
CA GLU A 65 -40.37 -30.10 -12.37
C GLU A 65 -40.15 -31.51 -11.83
N SER A 66 -40.67 -32.53 -12.51
CA SER A 66 -40.35 -33.95 -12.24
C SER A 66 -38.93 -34.33 -12.69
N LEU A 67 -37.98 -33.41 -12.52
CA LEU A 67 -36.57 -33.58 -12.83
C LEU A 67 -36.02 -34.74 -12.00
N ARG A 68 -35.59 -35.80 -12.68
CA ARG A 68 -34.84 -36.87 -12.04
C ARG A 68 -33.50 -36.31 -11.58
N VAL A 69 -33.40 -36.03 -10.28
CA VAL A 69 -32.16 -35.65 -9.63
C VAL A 69 -31.19 -36.82 -9.79
N THR A 70 -30.17 -36.60 -10.61
CA THR A 70 -29.08 -37.56 -10.87
C THR A 70 -27.86 -37.18 -10.05
N GLY A 71 -26.97 -38.14 -9.78
CA GLY A 71 -25.69 -37.83 -9.12
C GLY A 71 -24.90 -36.73 -9.82
N MET A 72 -24.98 -36.64 -11.15
CA MET A 72 -24.32 -35.58 -11.93
C MET A 72 -24.91 -34.17 -11.69
N THR A 73 -26.23 -34.04 -11.52
CA THR A 73 -26.86 -32.73 -11.25
C THR A 73 -26.51 -32.24 -9.85
N ILE A 74 -26.50 -33.12 -8.84
CA ILE A 74 -26.05 -32.80 -7.49
C ILE A 74 -24.58 -32.37 -7.51
N PHE A 75 -23.71 -33.14 -8.17
CA PHE A 75 -22.28 -32.82 -8.26
C PHE A 75 -22.03 -31.48 -8.98
N GLY A 76 -22.78 -31.20 -10.06
CA GLY A 76 -22.73 -29.92 -10.77
C GLY A 76 -23.11 -28.74 -9.87
N ILE A 77 -24.23 -28.85 -9.14
CA ILE A 77 -24.69 -27.81 -8.20
C ILE A 77 -23.64 -27.56 -7.11
N ILE A 78 -23.13 -28.63 -6.48
CA ILE A 78 -22.09 -28.53 -5.44
C ILE A 78 -20.84 -27.85 -6.01
N SER A 79 -20.41 -28.21 -7.22
CA SER A 79 -19.22 -27.64 -7.86
C SER A 79 -19.37 -26.14 -8.10
N VAL A 80 -20.55 -25.71 -8.57
CA VAL A 80 -20.83 -24.29 -8.81
C VAL A 80 -20.85 -23.50 -7.49
N TYR A 81 -21.49 -24.03 -6.44
CA TYR A 81 -21.47 -23.38 -5.12
C TYR A 81 -20.07 -23.34 -4.52
N ALA A 82 -19.28 -24.41 -4.66
CA ALA A 82 -17.89 -24.44 -4.19
C ALA A 82 -17.04 -23.38 -4.91
N MET A 83 -17.24 -23.20 -6.22
CA MET A 83 -16.54 -22.18 -7.01
C MET A 83 -16.96 -20.76 -6.63
N LEU A 84 -18.27 -20.51 -6.44
CA LEU A 84 -18.77 -19.22 -5.96
C LEU A 84 -18.25 -18.89 -4.56
N PHE A 85 -18.28 -19.87 -3.64
CA PHE A 85 -17.77 -19.70 -2.29
C PHE A 85 -16.26 -19.45 -2.26
N GLY A 86 -15.49 -20.22 -3.04
CA GLY A 86 -14.05 -20.02 -3.17
C GLY A 86 -13.70 -18.65 -3.75
N GLY A 87 -14.41 -18.21 -4.79
CA GLY A 87 -14.27 -16.88 -5.36
C GLY A 87 -14.61 -15.78 -4.36
N LEU A 88 -15.72 -15.91 -3.63
CA LEU A 88 -16.12 -14.96 -2.59
C LEU A 88 -15.10 -14.89 -1.45
N ALA A 89 -14.59 -16.02 -0.98
CA ALA A 89 -13.54 -16.07 0.04
C ALA A 89 -12.26 -15.38 -0.44
N LEU A 90 -11.89 -15.55 -1.71
CA LEU A 90 -10.74 -14.87 -2.31
C LEU A 90 -10.97 -13.34 -2.42
N LEU A 91 -12.17 -12.90 -2.81
CA LEU A 91 -12.53 -11.48 -2.84
C LEU A 91 -12.49 -10.85 -1.43
N ILE A 92 -13.04 -11.53 -0.42
CA ILE A 92 -13.05 -11.03 0.96
C ILE A 92 -11.63 -10.98 1.53
N THR A 93 -10.82 -12.01 1.32
CA THR A 93 -9.43 -12.05 1.84
C THR A 93 -8.56 -10.99 1.18
N THR A 94 -8.70 -10.76 -0.12
CA THR A 94 -7.98 -9.68 -0.82
C THR A 94 -8.47 -8.29 -0.39
N TYR A 95 -9.78 -8.11 -0.17
CA TYR A 95 -10.35 -6.88 0.37
C TYR A 95 -9.84 -6.57 1.78
N ARG A 96 -9.82 -7.56 2.68
CA ARG A 96 -9.27 -7.40 4.04
C ARG A 96 -7.81 -7.01 4.03
N ARG A 97 -6.99 -7.65 3.20
CA ARG A 97 -5.58 -7.27 3.02
C ARG A 97 -5.44 -5.82 2.55
N GLN A 98 -6.31 -5.35 1.66
CA GLN A 98 -6.28 -3.95 1.23
C GLN A 98 -6.63 -2.97 2.35
N LEU A 99 -7.56 -3.32 3.24
CA LEU A 99 -7.85 -2.52 4.42
C LEU A 99 -6.66 -2.43 5.35
N GLU A 100 -6.00 -3.56 5.64
CA GLU A 100 -4.77 -3.57 6.46
C GLU A 100 -3.69 -2.67 5.85
N PHE A 101 -3.48 -2.73 4.53
CA PHE A 101 -2.54 -1.82 3.87
C PHE A 101 -2.98 -0.35 3.98
N ALA A 102 -4.26 -0.05 3.80
CA ALA A 102 -4.77 1.32 3.89
C ALA A 102 -4.63 1.90 5.31
N ASP A 103 -4.83 1.08 6.34
CA ASP A 103 -4.63 1.49 7.74
C ASP A 103 -3.15 1.72 8.04
N LEU A 104 -2.26 0.89 7.48
CA LEU A 104 -0.82 1.12 7.55
C LEU A 104 -0.38 2.40 6.81
N GLU A 105 -1.06 2.78 5.72
CA GLU A 105 -0.76 4.05 5.02
C GLU A 105 -1.25 5.29 5.77
N ARG A 106 -2.13 5.13 6.76
CA ARG A 106 -2.58 6.22 7.64
C ARG A 106 -1.68 6.44 8.85
N GLU A 107 -0.84 5.45 9.17
CA GLU A 107 0.13 5.59 10.24
C GLU A 107 1.04 6.80 10.01
N GLU A 108 1.47 7.41 11.12
CA GLU A 108 2.19 8.67 11.12
C GLU A 108 3.51 8.59 10.35
N VAL A 109 3.81 9.67 9.66
CA VAL A 109 5.09 9.94 9.02
C VAL A 109 5.81 10.94 9.90
N ARG A 110 6.93 10.53 10.48
CA ARG A 110 7.75 11.38 11.35
C ARG A 110 9.11 11.59 10.71
N LEU A 111 9.48 12.83 10.48
CA LEU A 111 10.83 13.22 10.07
C LEU A 111 11.52 13.78 11.31
N GLU A 112 12.72 13.32 11.61
CA GLU A 112 13.48 13.74 12.79
C GLU A 112 14.98 13.71 12.49
N ALA A 113 15.80 14.40 13.30
CA ALA A 113 17.25 14.48 13.09
C ALA A 113 17.92 13.10 12.91
N ARG A 114 17.48 12.08 13.66
CA ARG A 114 18.03 10.72 13.58
C ARG A 114 17.59 9.92 12.34
N GLY A 115 16.54 10.33 11.65
CA GLY A 115 16.02 9.61 10.49
C GLY A 115 14.54 9.86 10.18
N MET A 116 14.00 9.05 9.30
CA MET A 116 12.58 9.06 8.93
C MET A 116 11.88 7.82 9.47
N THR A 117 10.76 8.01 10.15
CA THR A 117 9.83 6.95 10.52
C THR A 117 8.62 7.02 9.61
N LEU A 118 8.30 5.90 8.97
CA LEU A 118 7.13 5.78 8.08
C LEU A 118 6.40 4.48 8.38
N ARG A 119 5.08 4.52 8.50
CA ARG A 119 4.24 3.32 8.64
C ARG A 119 4.72 2.40 9.78
N GLY A 120 5.03 3.03 10.91
CA GLY A 120 5.52 2.36 12.12
C GLY A 120 6.94 1.79 11.99
N ILE A 121 7.66 2.08 10.90
CA ILE A 121 9.03 1.63 10.67
C ILE A 121 9.96 2.82 10.73
N GLY A 122 10.81 2.83 11.75
CA GLY A 122 11.89 3.78 11.89
C GLY A 122 12.46 3.84 13.30
N PRO A 123 13.41 4.76 13.53
CA PRO A 123 13.93 5.70 12.52
C PRO A 123 14.79 4.99 11.46
N ILE A 124 14.48 5.23 10.18
CA ILE A 124 15.35 4.85 9.06
C ILE A 124 16.39 5.96 8.92
N PRO A 125 17.68 5.68 9.11
CA PRO A 125 18.73 6.70 9.06
C PRO A 125 18.76 7.43 7.71
N TRP A 126 19.02 8.74 7.71
CA TRP A 126 19.12 9.54 6.48
C TRP A 126 20.19 9.03 5.50
N GLN A 127 21.25 8.39 6.01
CA GLN A 127 22.31 7.76 5.22
C GLN A 127 21.90 6.47 4.50
N ASP A 128 20.78 5.85 4.89
CA ASP A 128 20.30 4.59 4.31
C ASP A 128 19.54 4.82 3.00
N PHE A 129 19.23 6.06 2.66
CA PHE A 129 18.55 6.40 1.42
C PHE A 129 19.05 7.71 0.82
N VAL A 130 18.89 7.83 -0.49
CA VAL A 130 19.19 9.00 -1.30
C VAL A 130 17.96 9.91 -1.29
N PRO A 131 18.12 11.25 -1.49
CA PRO A 131 16.99 12.17 -1.65
C PRO A 131 15.88 11.65 -2.57
N ALA A 132 14.65 11.99 -2.21
CA ALA A 132 13.44 11.63 -2.93
C ALA A 132 13.47 12.19 -4.36
N ARG A 133 13.17 11.32 -5.33
CA ARG A 133 13.12 11.66 -6.75
C ARG A 133 12.09 10.82 -7.49
N SER A 134 11.56 11.36 -8.58
CA SER A 134 10.66 10.62 -9.47
C SER A 134 11.47 9.68 -10.37
N MET A 135 11.20 8.39 -10.32
CA MET A 135 11.88 7.38 -11.12
C MET A 135 10.90 6.43 -11.79
N MET A 136 11.25 5.96 -12.98
CA MET A 136 10.55 4.84 -13.62
C MET A 136 10.85 3.56 -12.85
N VAL A 137 9.86 3.09 -12.09
CA VAL A 137 9.94 1.83 -11.34
C VAL A 137 9.05 0.79 -11.97
N ARG A 138 9.48 -0.47 -11.92
CA ARG A 138 8.65 -1.57 -12.40
C ARG A 138 7.42 -1.69 -11.52
N ALA A 139 6.24 -1.62 -12.14
CA ALA A 139 4.97 -1.80 -11.50
C ALA A 139 4.88 -3.23 -10.94
N GLU A 140 4.38 -3.30 -9.70
CA GLU A 140 4.33 -4.54 -8.91
C GLU A 140 3.52 -5.66 -9.58
N HIS A 141 2.50 -5.29 -10.36
CA HIS A 141 1.48 -6.22 -10.85
C HIS A 141 1.39 -6.30 -12.38
N SER A 142 2.03 -5.41 -13.14
CA SER A 142 1.80 -5.32 -14.59
C SER A 142 3.05 -5.47 -15.45
N GLY A 143 4.23 -5.73 -14.88
CA GLY A 143 5.48 -5.86 -15.64
C GLY A 143 5.98 -4.56 -16.30
N ASN A 144 5.09 -3.59 -16.51
CA ASN A 144 5.32 -2.27 -17.05
C ASN A 144 6.10 -1.39 -16.08
N TYR A 145 6.71 -0.32 -16.60
CA TYR A 145 7.32 0.71 -15.77
C TYR A 145 6.34 1.86 -15.57
N THR A 146 6.30 2.41 -14.36
CA THR A 146 5.49 3.56 -13.98
C THR A 146 6.38 4.59 -13.29
N LEU A 147 6.19 5.87 -13.60
CA LEU A 147 6.84 6.95 -12.88
C LEU A 147 6.28 7.01 -11.46
N ARG A 148 7.14 6.92 -10.45
CA ARG A 148 6.76 7.06 -9.03
C ARG A 148 7.80 7.86 -8.26
N ALA A 149 7.34 8.60 -7.26
CA ALA A 149 8.20 9.22 -6.25
C ALA A 149 8.81 8.15 -5.33
N VAL A 150 10.14 8.06 -5.33
CA VAL A 150 10.88 7.07 -4.55
C VAL A 150 12.12 7.67 -3.90
N MET A 151 12.54 7.06 -2.79
CA MET A 151 13.83 7.28 -2.14
C MET A 151 14.69 6.04 -2.38
N PRO A 152 15.64 6.07 -3.31
CA PRO A 152 16.55 4.94 -3.57
C PRO A 152 17.34 4.59 -2.32
N LEU A 153 17.47 3.30 -2.02
CA LEU A 153 18.32 2.87 -0.91
C LEU A 153 19.80 3.03 -1.29
N THR A 154 20.60 3.51 -0.35
CA THR A 154 22.07 3.43 -0.46
C THR A 154 22.53 1.99 -0.24
N GLN A 155 23.81 1.70 -0.45
CA GLN A 155 24.35 0.37 -0.16
C GLN A 155 24.12 -0.10 1.30
N PRO A 156 24.40 0.70 2.34
CA PRO A 156 24.08 0.31 3.72
C PRO A 156 22.58 0.16 3.95
N GLY A 157 21.75 1.06 3.41
CA GLY A 157 20.29 0.95 3.53
C GLY A 157 19.72 -0.29 2.84
N PHE A 158 20.29 -0.68 1.71
CA PHE A 158 19.92 -1.92 1.02
C PHE A 158 20.18 -3.14 1.91
N VAL A 159 21.32 -3.19 2.60
CA VAL A 159 21.63 -4.26 3.56
C VAL A 159 20.70 -4.21 4.76
N ASN A 160 20.48 -3.04 5.35
CA ASN A 160 19.62 -2.87 6.52
C ASN A 160 18.18 -3.32 6.23
N VAL A 161 17.59 -2.88 5.12
CA VAL A 161 16.22 -3.24 4.73
C VAL A 161 16.11 -4.71 4.31
N ASN A 162 17.05 -5.25 3.53
CA ASN A 162 16.91 -6.59 2.97
C ASN A 162 17.47 -7.72 3.84
N GLN A 163 18.36 -7.43 4.80
CA GLN A 163 19.00 -8.45 5.62
C GLN A 163 18.63 -8.33 7.10
N ARG A 164 18.63 -7.11 7.66
CA ARG A 164 18.45 -6.89 9.10
C ARG A 164 16.99 -6.69 9.50
N MET A 165 16.21 -6.02 8.66
CA MET A 165 14.80 -5.76 8.95
C MET A 165 13.95 -7.04 8.92
N PRO A 166 13.04 -7.25 9.89
CA PRO A 166 12.09 -8.35 9.86
C PRO A 166 11.28 -8.41 8.56
N ARG A 167 11.13 -9.61 7.98
CA ARG A 167 10.48 -9.80 6.66
C ARG A 167 9.05 -9.23 6.60
N GLN A 168 8.34 -9.26 7.72
CA GLN A 168 6.96 -8.76 7.84
C GLN A 168 6.87 -7.23 7.70
N LEU A 169 7.91 -6.50 8.07
CA LEU A 169 7.94 -5.04 8.03
C LEU A 169 8.36 -4.50 6.66
N ARG A 170 9.18 -5.24 5.90
CA ARG A 170 9.72 -4.77 4.61
C ARG A 170 8.63 -4.36 3.61
N GLY A 171 7.50 -5.08 3.61
CA GLY A 171 6.36 -4.79 2.74
C GLY A 171 5.68 -3.45 3.01
N ARG A 172 5.90 -2.82 4.18
CA ARG A 172 5.36 -1.49 4.48
C ARG A 172 6.19 -0.37 3.85
N ILE A 173 7.50 -0.58 3.65
CA ILE A 173 8.42 0.43 3.11
C ILE A 173 8.32 0.55 1.60
N SER A 174 8.29 -0.60 0.95
CA SER A 174 7.97 -0.71 -0.46
C SER A 174 7.42 -2.09 -0.74
N PRO A 175 6.53 -2.23 -1.73
CA PRO A 175 6.10 -3.53 -2.19
C PRO A 175 7.29 -4.24 -2.82
N ALA A 176 7.43 -5.52 -2.48
CA ALA A 176 8.56 -6.32 -2.92
C ALA A 176 8.50 -6.56 -4.43
N VAL A 177 9.50 -6.07 -5.16
CA VAL A 177 9.62 -6.29 -6.60
C VAL A 177 10.53 -7.48 -6.89
N GLY A 178 10.11 -8.31 -7.84
CA GLY A 178 10.83 -9.53 -8.25
C GLY A 178 10.03 -10.80 -7.99
N PRO A 179 10.52 -11.94 -8.51
CA PRO A 179 9.86 -13.22 -8.31
C PRO A 179 9.84 -13.59 -6.82
N PHE A 180 8.84 -14.39 -6.40
CA PHE A 180 8.57 -14.66 -4.98
C PHE A 180 9.77 -15.22 -4.20
N TRP A 181 10.73 -15.85 -4.89
CA TRP A 181 11.96 -16.41 -4.34
C TRP A 181 13.12 -15.41 -4.17
N ASN A 182 13.08 -14.23 -4.80
CA ASN A 182 14.15 -13.22 -4.72
C ASN A 182 13.59 -11.80 -4.62
N ARG A 183 12.65 -11.63 -3.70
CA ARG A 183 12.05 -10.34 -3.36
C ARG A 183 13.08 -9.45 -2.68
N ARG A 184 13.48 -8.35 -3.34
CA ARG A 184 14.39 -7.35 -2.78
C ARG A 184 13.79 -5.95 -2.91
N HIS A 185 14.03 -5.14 -1.89
CA HIS A 185 13.62 -3.75 -1.83
C HIS A 185 14.81 -2.90 -2.22
N ARG A 186 14.68 -2.14 -3.32
CA ARG A 186 15.74 -1.25 -3.83
C ARG A 186 15.46 0.22 -3.56
N TRP A 187 14.24 0.52 -3.15
CA TRP A 187 13.74 1.86 -2.91
C TRP A 187 12.70 1.82 -1.81
N ILE A 188 12.50 2.98 -1.19
CA ILE A 188 11.40 3.30 -0.29
C ILE A 188 10.42 4.16 -1.09
N TYR A 189 9.12 3.91 -0.99
CA TYR A 189 8.15 4.82 -1.60
C TYR A 189 7.99 6.08 -0.75
N VAL A 190 7.86 7.23 -1.42
CA VAL A 190 7.53 8.47 -0.72
C VAL A 190 6.14 8.29 -0.09
N PRO A 191 5.99 8.53 1.22
CA PRO A 191 4.70 8.37 1.87
C PRO A 191 3.72 9.44 1.37
N GLY A 192 2.44 9.09 1.28
CA GLY A 192 1.40 10.09 1.17
C GLY A 192 1.23 10.79 2.51
N VAL A 193 1.10 12.11 2.50
CA VAL A 193 0.81 12.91 3.70
C VAL A 193 -0.52 13.63 3.50
N GLU A 194 -1.35 13.66 4.55
CA GLU A 194 -2.62 14.37 4.51
C GLU A 194 -2.40 15.88 4.35
N GLY A 195 -3.16 16.50 3.45
CA GLY A 195 -3.03 17.91 3.15
C GLY A 195 -1.76 18.31 2.38
N MET A 196 -0.97 17.37 1.83
CA MET A 196 0.19 17.69 0.98
C MET A 196 0.17 16.96 -0.37
N SER A 197 0.75 17.60 -1.38
CA SER A 197 0.99 16.98 -2.69
C SER A 197 2.25 16.09 -2.64
N GLU A 198 2.37 15.12 -3.54
CA GLU A 198 3.55 14.24 -3.63
C GLU A 198 4.84 15.07 -3.79
N GLY A 199 4.81 16.13 -4.61
CA GLY A 199 5.95 17.04 -4.80
C GLY A 199 6.33 17.79 -3.52
N ALA A 200 5.34 18.31 -2.78
CA ALA A 200 5.60 19.01 -1.51
C ALA A 200 6.19 18.07 -0.45
N VAL A 201 5.71 16.82 -0.38
CA VAL A 201 6.30 15.81 0.51
C VAL A 201 7.74 15.49 0.12
N MET A 202 8.01 15.34 -1.18
CA MET A 202 9.38 15.12 -1.67
C MET A 202 10.30 16.28 -1.30
N GLU A 203 9.84 17.53 -1.47
CA GLU A 203 10.60 18.72 -1.12
C GLU A 203 10.88 18.79 0.38
N LEU A 204 9.89 18.50 1.23
CA LEU A 204 10.05 18.45 2.67
C LEU A 204 11.07 17.38 3.10
N ILE A 205 10.97 16.17 2.54
CA ILE A 205 11.92 15.08 2.80
C ILE A 205 13.32 15.46 2.34
N ASN A 206 13.45 16.05 1.15
CA ASN A 206 14.74 16.47 0.62
C ASN A 206 15.38 17.58 1.46
N THR A 207 14.56 18.48 2.01
CA THR A 207 15.00 19.52 2.93
C THR A 207 15.50 18.91 4.23
N ALA A 208 14.74 17.98 4.82
CA ALA A 208 15.17 17.23 6.00
C ALA A 208 16.45 16.41 5.74
N HIS A 209 16.56 15.77 4.57
CA HIS A 209 17.75 15.02 4.16
C HIS A 209 18.97 15.94 4.03
N TRP A 210 18.80 17.15 3.52
CA TRP A 210 19.88 18.13 3.46
C TRP A 210 20.29 18.62 4.85
N MET A 211 19.32 18.93 5.73
CA MET A 211 19.55 19.39 7.10
C MET A 211 20.27 18.33 7.97
N PHE A 212 19.86 17.07 7.88
CA PHE A 212 20.29 16.02 8.82
C PHE A 212 21.17 14.95 8.18
N GLY A 213 21.06 14.72 6.87
CA GLY A 213 21.81 13.70 6.15
C GLY A 213 23.27 14.07 5.88
N GLN A 214 23.61 15.36 5.82
CA GLN A 214 25.00 15.81 5.64
C GLN A 214 25.77 15.92 6.97
N ALA A 215 25.07 16.10 8.10
CA ALA A 215 25.69 16.30 9.42
C ALA A 215 26.53 15.10 9.89
N VAL A 216 26.26 13.89 9.38
CA VAL A 216 26.98 12.65 9.75
C VAL A 216 28.37 12.55 9.09
N HIS A 217 28.66 13.35 8.06
CA HIS A 217 29.99 13.39 7.41
C HIS A 217 30.95 14.43 8.01
N ALA A 218 30.52 15.20 9.02
CA ALA A 218 31.31 16.29 9.62
C ALA A 218 31.90 15.95 11.00
N GLN A 219 31.81 14.71 11.48
CA GLN A 219 32.56 14.27 12.65
C GLN A 219 33.87 13.60 12.19
N PRO A 220 35.04 14.24 12.43
CA PRO A 220 36.35 13.66 12.14
C PRO A 220 36.71 12.49 13.08
#